data_AF-A0A7S0BHK6-F1
#
_entry.id   AF-A0A7S0BHK6-F1
#
_cell.length_a   1.000
_cell.length_b   1.000
_cell.length_c   1.000
_cell.angle_alpha   90.00
_cell.angle_beta   90.00
_cell.angle_gamma   90.00
#
_symmetry.space_group_name_H-M   'P 1'
#
loop_
_entity.id
_entity.type
_entity.pdbx_description
1 polymer ?
#
loop_
_entity_poly.entity_id
_entity_poly.type
_entity_poly.pdbx_seq_one_letter_code
_entity_poly.pdbx_strand_id
1 'polypeptide(L)'
;MSPGMAAERFIDFVNSSPSPYHAVATSIKMLEEEGFVRLREDVNWGKLKADQQKYYVTRNGTSLIAFVLPEARNELSDFQIIGAHTDSPCFRVKPISTSGKVGYLQVGVETYGGGLWYTWFDRDLTVAGRVVLQGNDPQKKDAITTKLVHLSKPILRIPSLAIHLNRDANSNFSPNTESHTAPIIASEIKANVGKLISKDEGKKNRHHPVLLNVLAEELHCDADCIVDFDLYVADSHLSCIVGAL
;
A
#
# COMPACT_ATOMS: atom_id res chain seq x y z
N MET A 1 -12.94 -14.70 -23.72
CA MET A 1 -12.57 -15.08 -22.34
C MET A 1 -13.81 -15.64 -21.67
N SER A 2 -13.73 -16.79 -21.01
CA SER A 2 -14.88 -17.29 -20.24
C SER A 2 -15.09 -16.42 -18.98
N PRO A 3 -16.30 -16.37 -18.41
CA PRO A 3 -16.54 -15.64 -17.16
C PRO A 3 -15.64 -16.10 -16.00
N GLY A 4 -15.35 -17.41 -15.90
CA GLY A 4 -14.45 -17.95 -14.87
C GLY A 4 -13.02 -17.40 -14.98
N MET A 5 -12.45 -17.37 -16.20
CA MET A 5 -11.12 -16.80 -16.43
C MET A 5 -11.07 -15.29 -16.13
N ALA A 6 -12.16 -14.56 -16.35
CA ALA A 6 -12.22 -13.14 -16.04
C ALA A 6 -12.21 -12.89 -14.52
N ALA A 7 -12.92 -13.72 -13.74
CA ALA A 7 -12.94 -13.64 -12.28
C ALA A 7 -11.57 -13.98 -11.67
N GLU A 8 -10.90 -15.02 -12.15
CA GLU A 8 -9.55 -15.40 -11.72
C GLU A 8 -8.54 -14.28 -11.97
N ARG A 9 -8.53 -13.70 -13.18
CA ARG A 9 -7.67 -12.54 -13.50
C ARG A 9 -7.94 -11.33 -12.61
N PHE A 10 -9.20 -11.10 -12.25
CA PHE A 10 -9.55 -10.02 -11.33
C PHE A 10 -9.03 -10.29 -9.91
N ILE A 11 -9.15 -11.53 -9.42
CA ILE A 11 -8.59 -11.93 -8.13
C ILE A 11 -7.07 -11.75 -8.10
N ASP A 12 -6.37 -12.17 -9.14
CA ASP A 12 -4.92 -11.98 -9.25
C ASP A 12 -4.53 -10.50 -9.25
N PHE A 13 -5.31 -9.66 -9.95
CA PHE A 13 -5.12 -8.22 -9.96
C PHE A 13 -5.29 -7.62 -8.57
N VAL A 14 -6.38 -7.96 -7.86
CA VAL A 14 -6.66 -7.45 -6.51
C VAL A 14 -5.58 -7.88 -5.52
N ASN A 15 -5.21 -9.17 -5.52
CA ASN A 15 -4.17 -9.70 -4.64
C ASN A 15 -2.78 -9.10 -4.91
N SER A 16 -2.52 -8.70 -6.16
CA SER A 16 -1.28 -8.00 -6.55
C SER A 16 -1.34 -6.49 -6.29
N SER A 17 -2.46 -5.95 -5.80
CA SER A 17 -2.72 -4.51 -5.70
C SER A 17 -3.14 -4.04 -4.30
N PRO A 18 -2.39 -4.36 -3.22
CA PRO A 18 -2.75 -4.00 -1.84
C PRO A 18 -2.65 -2.51 -1.52
N SER A 19 -2.17 -1.68 -2.45
CA SER A 19 -2.19 -0.22 -2.34
C SER A 19 -2.29 0.43 -3.71
N PRO A 20 -2.61 1.74 -3.82
CA PRO A 20 -2.73 2.43 -5.10
C PRO A 20 -1.44 2.36 -5.93
N TYR A 21 -0.28 2.32 -5.26
CA TYR A 21 1.01 2.15 -5.91
C TYR A 21 1.14 0.78 -6.60
N HIS A 22 0.66 -0.27 -5.94
CA HIS A 22 0.68 -1.63 -6.49
C HIS A 22 -0.38 -1.81 -7.59
N ALA A 23 -1.55 -1.18 -7.46
CA ALA A 23 -2.56 -1.16 -8.52
C ALA A 23 -2.00 -0.58 -9.83
N VAL A 24 -1.27 0.54 -9.73
CA VAL A 24 -0.59 1.13 -10.89
C VAL A 24 0.55 0.25 -11.38
N ALA A 25 1.39 -0.29 -10.51
CA ALA A 25 2.49 -1.18 -10.93
C ALA A 25 2.00 -2.45 -11.65
N THR A 26 0.96 -3.08 -11.13
CA THR A 26 0.30 -4.23 -11.76
C THR A 26 -0.29 -3.85 -13.11
N SER A 27 -0.96 -2.70 -13.20
CA SER A 27 -1.51 -2.19 -14.46
C SER A 27 -0.43 -1.88 -15.49
N ILE A 28 0.70 -1.30 -15.09
CA ILE A 28 1.87 -1.06 -15.97
C ILE A 28 2.36 -2.38 -16.54
N LYS A 29 2.55 -3.40 -15.70
CA LYS A 29 3.02 -4.71 -16.15
C LYS A 29 2.09 -5.29 -17.22
N MET A 30 0.77 -5.25 -16.98
CA MET A 30 -0.23 -5.71 -17.94
C MET A 30 -0.21 -4.90 -19.26
N LEU A 31 0.00 -3.58 -19.18
CA LEU A 31 0.10 -2.72 -20.37
C LEU A 31 1.38 -3.01 -21.17
N GLU A 32 2.51 -3.20 -20.50
CA GLU A 32 3.79 -3.50 -21.15
C GLU A 32 3.78 -4.87 -21.82
N GLU A 33 3.13 -5.87 -21.22
CA GLU A 33 2.87 -7.18 -21.84
C GLU A 33 2.05 -7.06 -23.13
N GLU A 34 1.19 -6.03 -23.24
CA GLU A 34 0.40 -5.70 -24.43
C GLU A 34 1.08 -4.71 -25.40
N GLY A 35 2.36 -4.42 -25.18
CA GLY A 35 3.19 -3.58 -26.06
C GLY A 35 2.97 -2.08 -25.91
N PHE A 36 2.42 -1.61 -24.79
CA PHE A 36 2.36 -0.18 -24.50
C PHE A 36 3.74 0.39 -24.19
N VAL A 37 4.01 1.60 -24.67
CA VAL A 37 5.25 2.31 -24.45
C VAL A 37 5.08 3.38 -23.38
N ARG A 38 5.97 3.38 -22.37
CA ARG A 38 5.97 4.41 -21.32
C ARG A 38 6.38 5.77 -21.89
N LEU A 39 5.57 6.79 -21.59
CA LEU A 39 5.89 8.19 -21.76
C LEU A 39 6.34 8.78 -20.43
N ARG A 40 7.37 9.64 -20.49
CA ARG A 40 7.90 10.38 -19.35
C ARG A 40 7.31 11.78 -19.35
N GLU A 41 6.62 12.15 -18.27
CA GLU A 41 5.95 13.46 -18.14
C GLU A 41 6.92 14.64 -18.14
N ASP A 42 8.20 14.40 -17.80
CA ASP A 42 9.27 15.40 -17.77
C ASP A 42 10.00 15.58 -19.11
N VAL A 43 9.54 14.92 -20.18
CA VAL A 43 10.12 15.00 -21.52
C VAL A 43 9.07 15.52 -22.49
N ASN A 44 9.45 16.41 -23.42
CA ASN A 44 8.58 16.76 -24.54
C ASN A 44 8.45 15.55 -25.47
N TRP A 45 7.22 15.04 -25.63
CA TRP A 45 6.94 13.85 -26.43
C TRP A 45 7.05 14.09 -27.94
N GLY A 46 7.07 15.35 -28.38
CA GLY A 46 7.03 15.73 -29.79
C GLY A 46 5.77 15.19 -30.48
N LYS A 47 5.92 14.80 -31.74
CA LYS A 47 4.85 14.11 -32.46
C LYS A 47 4.92 12.62 -32.17
N LEU A 48 3.97 12.14 -31.38
CA LEU A 48 3.81 10.70 -31.12
C LEU A 48 3.53 9.95 -32.43
N LYS A 49 4.01 8.71 -32.50
CA LYS A 49 3.78 7.83 -33.65
C LYS A 49 2.30 7.43 -33.64
N ALA A 50 1.57 7.78 -34.70
CA ALA A 50 0.22 7.25 -34.93
C ALA A 50 0.30 5.76 -35.36
N ASP A 51 -0.77 5.22 -35.92
CA ASP A 51 -0.84 3.83 -36.42
C ASP A 51 -1.05 2.78 -35.33
N GLN A 52 -2.11 2.94 -34.54
CA GLN A 52 -2.50 2.01 -33.47
C GLN A 52 -1.44 1.85 -32.36
N GLN A 53 -0.49 2.80 -32.27
CA GLN A 53 0.55 2.78 -31.26
C GLN A 53 -0.05 3.05 -29.87
N LYS A 54 0.40 2.25 -28.90
CA LYS A 54 -0.09 2.24 -27.53
C LYS A 54 0.89 2.92 -26.59
N TYR A 55 0.40 3.81 -25.72
CA TYR A 55 1.20 4.61 -24.80
C TYR A 55 0.58 4.69 -23.41
N TYR A 56 1.42 4.86 -22.39
CA TYR A 56 0.94 5.16 -21.05
C TYR A 56 1.84 6.19 -20.34
N VAL A 57 1.27 6.92 -19.40
CA VAL A 57 1.97 7.87 -18.53
C VAL A 57 1.48 7.71 -17.09
N THR A 58 2.38 7.92 -16.13
CA THR A 58 2.07 7.81 -14.70
C THR A 58 2.40 9.09 -13.96
N ARG A 59 1.59 9.45 -12.97
CA ARG A 59 1.83 10.56 -12.04
C ARG A 59 1.90 10.00 -10.62
N ASN A 60 2.94 10.38 -9.85
CA ASN A 60 3.20 9.93 -8.48
C ASN A 60 3.35 8.40 -8.28
N GLY A 61 3.18 7.59 -9.33
CA GLY A 61 3.08 6.13 -9.21
C GLY A 61 1.72 5.65 -8.65
N THR A 62 0.74 6.54 -8.47
CA THR A 62 -0.62 6.21 -7.98
C THR A 62 -1.70 6.48 -9.01
N SER A 63 -1.38 7.23 -10.08
CA SER A 63 -2.29 7.49 -11.20
C SER A 63 -1.64 7.07 -12.51
N LEU A 64 -2.45 6.55 -13.42
CA LEU A 64 -2.05 6.00 -14.70
C LEU A 64 -3.06 6.44 -15.76
N ILE A 65 -2.56 6.89 -16.91
CA ILE A 65 -3.35 7.11 -18.11
C ILE A 65 -2.74 6.24 -19.20
N ALA A 66 -3.55 5.42 -19.85
CA ALA A 66 -3.17 4.60 -20.99
C ALA A 66 -4.07 4.94 -22.18
N PHE A 67 -3.50 5.04 -23.38
CA PHE A 67 -4.23 5.40 -24.58
C PHE A 67 -3.61 4.76 -25.82
N VAL A 68 -4.43 4.65 -26.87
CA VAL A 68 -4.04 4.11 -28.18
C VAL A 68 -4.33 5.19 -29.23
N LEU A 69 -3.33 5.53 -30.04
CA LEU A 69 -3.50 6.50 -31.12
C LEU A 69 -4.15 5.83 -32.34
N PRO A 70 -4.96 6.55 -33.12
CA PRO A 70 -5.64 5.98 -34.28
C PRO A 70 -4.65 5.62 -35.40
N GLU A 71 -5.16 4.98 -36.46
CA GLU A 71 -4.42 4.77 -37.70
C GLU A 71 -3.92 6.10 -38.27
N ALA A 72 -2.74 6.09 -38.90
CA ALA A 72 -2.08 7.34 -39.36
C ALA A 72 -2.88 8.14 -40.40
N ARG A 73 -3.83 7.51 -41.10
CA ARG A 73 -4.71 8.13 -42.09
C ARG A 73 -5.93 8.83 -41.47
N ASN A 74 -6.20 8.60 -40.19
CA ASN A 74 -7.37 9.16 -39.51
C ASN A 74 -6.98 10.47 -38.81
N GLU A 75 -7.79 11.50 -38.97
CA GLU A 75 -7.70 12.68 -38.12
C GLU A 75 -8.21 12.35 -36.71
N LEU A 76 -7.50 12.84 -35.68
CA LEU A 76 -7.96 12.77 -34.30
C LEU A 76 -9.16 13.72 -34.14
N SER A 77 -10.36 13.16 -34.24
CA SER A 77 -11.62 13.91 -34.11
C SER A 77 -12.19 13.86 -32.70
N ASP A 78 -12.13 12.68 -32.04
CA ASP A 78 -12.78 12.44 -30.75
C ASP A 78 -11.93 11.59 -29.80
N PHE A 79 -12.25 11.66 -28.50
CA PHE A 79 -11.68 10.79 -27.47
C PHE A 79 -12.74 9.87 -26.89
N GLN A 80 -12.43 8.58 -26.80
CA GLN A 80 -13.21 7.61 -26.02
C GLN A 80 -12.48 7.36 -24.70
N ILE A 81 -13.05 7.85 -23.59
CA ILE A 81 -12.39 7.84 -22.28
C ILE A 81 -13.21 7.00 -21.31
N ILE A 82 -12.53 6.07 -20.64
CA ILE A 82 -13.06 5.33 -19.49
C ILE A 82 -12.27 5.78 -18.27
N GLY A 83 -12.98 6.26 -17.25
CA GLY A 83 -12.39 6.69 -15.98
C GLY A 83 -12.70 5.71 -14.86
N ALA A 84 -11.70 5.46 -14.02
CA ALA A 84 -11.80 4.72 -12.76
C ALA A 84 -10.81 5.34 -11.75
N HIS A 85 -10.75 4.81 -10.53
CA HIS A 85 -9.78 5.24 -9.52
C HIS A 85 -9.05 4.03 -8.92
N THR A 86 -7.82 4.24 -8.44
CA THR A 86 -6.89 3.20 -7.97
C THR A 86 -6.88 3.02 -6.45
N ASP A 87 -7.56 3.90 -5.73
CA ASP A 87 -7.60 3.92 -4.28
C ASP A 87 -8.87 3.29 -3.72
N SER A 88 -8.81 2.92 -2.45
CA SER A 88 -9.93 2.35 -1.71
C SER A 88 -9.84 2.78 -0.26
N PRO A 89 -10.96 2.90 0.48
CA PRO A 89 -10.92 3.27 1.88
C PRO A 89 -10.09 2.28 2.70
N CYS A 90 -9.16 2.80 3.50
CA CYS A 90 -8.24 1.99 4.29
C CYS A 90 -7.72 2.75 5.51
N PHE A 91 -6.87 2.09 6.30
CA PHE A 91 -5.98 2.78 7.22
C PHE A 91 -4.65 3.08 6.53
N ARG A 92 -4.06 4.25 6.80
CA ARG A 92 -2.68 4.59 6.42
C ARG A 92 -1.83 4.78 7.66
N VAL A 93 -0.56 4.45 7.59
CA VAL A 93 0.36 4.68 8.73
C VAL A 93 0.63 6.18 8.85
N LYS A 94 0.43 6.75 10.06
CA LYS A 94 0.68 8.18 10.30
C LYS A 94 2.17 8.53 10.15
N PRO A 95 2.50 9.79 9.79
CA PRO A 95 3.90 10.25 9.71
C PRO A 95 4.70 10.12 11.00
N ILE A 96 4.01 10.14 12.15
CA ILE A 96 4.52 9.72 13.45
C ILE A 96 3.57 8.63 13.94
N SER A 97 4.01 7.38 13.86
CA SER A 97 3.17 6.21 14.17
C SER A 97 3.56 5.53 15.48
N THR A 98 4.62 5.96 16.16
CA THR A 98 4.97 5.45 17.49
C THR A 98 3.83 5.70 18.48
N SER A 99 3.20 4.61 18.94
CA SER A 99 2.20 4.62 20.00
C SER A 99 2.33 3.36 20.87
N GLY A 100 1.86 3.39 22.10
CA GLY A 100 1.93 2.20 22.95
C GLY A 100 1.07 2.33 24.20
N LYS A 101 0.56 1.19 24.66
CA LYS A 101 -0.27 1.13 25.86
C LYS A 101 -0.19 -0.25 26.50
N VAL A 102 -0.07 -0.28 27.82
CA VAL A 102 -0.12 -1.51 28.65
C VAL A 102 0.82 -2.62 28.14
N GLY A 103 2.07 -2.28 27.79
CA GLY A 103 3.08 -3.25 27.35
C GLY A 103 2.95 -3.71 25.89
N TYR A 104 2.06 -3.10 25.10
CA TYR A 104 1.94 -3.33 23.66
C TYR A 104 2.46 -2.14 22.87
N LEU A 105 3.26 -2.45 21.84
CA LEU A 105 3.67 -1.51 20.80
C LEU A 105 2.54 -1.42 19.76
N GLN A 106 2.09 -0.20 19.48
CA GLN A 106 1.04 0.10 18.52
C GLN A 106 1.57 0.98 17.39
N VAL A 107 0.93 0.86 16.23
CA VAL A 107 1.21 1.71 15.07
C VAL A 107 0.05 2.68 14.90
N GLY A 108 0.30 3.97 15.09
CA GLY A 108 -0.67 5.03 14.83
C GLY A 108 -1.07 5.04 13.36
N VAL A 109 -2.38 4.97 13.10
CA VAL A 109 -2.96 4.98 11.76
C VAL A 109 -3.95 6.12 11.59
N GLU A 110 -4.18 6.54 10.36
CA GLU A 110 -5.19 7.50 9.94
C GLU A 110 -6.21 6.83 9.01
N THR A 111 -7.47 7.25 9.09
CA THR A 111 -8.51 6.82 8.16
C THR A 111 -8.35 7.51 6.82
N TYR A 112 -8.34 6.74 5.73
CA TYR A 112 -8.39 7.23 4.36
C TYR A 112 -9.74 6.84 3.74
N GLY A 113 -10.52 7.82 3.27
CA GLY A 113 -11.86 7.59 2.72
C GLY A 113 -12.94 7.27 3.75
N GLY A 114 -14.10 6.80 3.29
CA GLY A 114 -15.28 6.47 4.11
C GLY A 114 -15.45 4.98 4.38
N GLY A 115 -14.46 4.36 5.03
CA GLY A 115 -14.44 2.91 5.26
C GLY A 115 -15.44 2.45 6.34
N LEU A 116 -15.87 1.18 6.22
CA LEU A 116 -16.61 0.49 7.27
C LEU A 116 -15.64 0.00 8.35
N TRP A 117 -15.18 0.90 9.22
CA TRP A 117 -14.04 0.66 10.12
C TRP A 117 -14.18 -0.54 11.06
N TYR A 118 -15.41 -0.92 11.41
CA TYR A 118 -15.64 -2.12 12.22
C TYR A 118 -15.19 -3.41 11.52
N THR A 119 -15.17 -3.45 10.18
CA THR A 119 -14.76 -4.65 9.41
C THR A 119 -13.26 -4.93 9.46
N TRP A 120 -12.46 -3.94 9.89
CA TRP A 120 -11.01 -4.02 10.05
C TRP A 120 -10.60 -4.59 11.40
N PHE A 121 -11.52 -4.66 12.36
CA PHE A 121 -11.28 -5.30 13.63
C PHE A 121 -11.14 -6.80 13.41
N ASP A 122 -10.26 -7.41 14.18
CA ASP A 122 -10.03 -8.84 14.19
C ASP A 122 -9.65 -9.45 12.83
N ARG A 123 -8.99 -8.65 11.98
CA ARG A 123 -8.35 -9.08 10.74
C ARG A 123 -6.85 -9.28 10.92
N ASP A 124 -6.30 -10.20 10.17
CA ASP A 124 -4.86 -10.38 10.06
C ASP A 124 -4.34 -9.34 9.06
N LEU A 125 -3.75 -8.26 9.57
CA LEU A 125 -3.42 -7.10 8.77
C LEU A 125 -1.93 -7.06 8.44
N THR A 126 -1.62 -6.53 7.28
CA THR A 126 -0.27 -6.23 6.81
C THR A 126 -0.17 -4.79 6.31
N VAL A 127 1.00 -4.38 5.82
CA VAL A 127 1.20 -3.09 5.15
C VAL A 127 1.77 -3.25 3.75
N ALA A 128 1.33 -2.38 2.86
CA ALA A 128 1.86 -2.24 1.52
C ALA A 128 1.93 -0.77 1.10
N GLY A 129 2.90 -0.39 0.29
CA GLY A 129 3.04 1.01 -0.10
C GLY A 129 4.37 1.31 -0.78
N ARG A 130 4.82 2.54 -0.58
CA ARG A 130 6.08 3.06 -1.12
C ARG A 130 6.98 3.52 0.01
N VAL A 131 8.25 3.15 -0.05
CA VAL A 131 9.29 3.60 0.88
C VAL A 131 10.27 4.49 0.13
N VAL A 132 10.62 5.62 0.74
CA VAL A 132 11.64 6.55 0.27
C VAL A 132 12.96 6.17 0.92
N LEU A 133 13.95 5.86 0.10
CA LEU A 133 15.26 5.39 0.54
C LEU A 133 16.34 6.37 0.13
N GLN A 134 17.30 6.58 1.02
CA GLN A 134 18.54 7.28 0.73
C GLN A 134 19.71 6.32 0.97
N GLY A 135 20.54 6.14 -0.05
CA GLY A 135 21.62 5.16 0.00
C GLY A 135 22.77 5.61 0.91
N ASN A 136 23.45 4.64 1.51
CA ASN A 136 24.64 4.87 2.33
C ASN A 136 25.94 5.00 1.50
N ASP A 137 25.85 4.92 0.17
CA ASP A 137 26.99 5.07 -0.74
C ASP A 137 27.62 6.46 -0.57
N PRO A 138 28.88 6.57 -0.11
CA PRO A 138 29.55 7.84 0.07
C PRO A 138 29.61 8.71 -1.20
N GLN A 139 29.54 8.10 -2.38
CA GLN A 139 29.56 8.81 -3.67
C GLN A 139 28.18 9.24 -4.17
N LYS A 140 27.10 8.72 -3.57
CA LYS A 140 25.69 9.00 -3.95
C LYS A 140 24.81 9.31 -2.73
N LYS A 141 25.40 9.85 -1.67
CA LYS A 141 24.74 10.08 -0.38
C LYS A 141 23.43 10.86 -0.48
N ASP A 142 23.25 11.71 -1.49
CA ASP A 142 22.05 12.52 -1.68
C ASP A 142 21.02 11.92 -2.66
N ALA A 143 21.29 10.74 -3.22
CA ALA A 143 20.37 10.09 -4.16
C ALA A 143 19.17 9.49 -3.42
N ILE A 144 18.02 10.14 -3.55
CA ILE A 144 16.73 9.65 -3.06
C ILE A 144 16.10 8.74 -4.13
N THR A 145 15.72 7.54 -3.71
CA THR A 145 14.98 6.58 -4.55
C THR A 145 13.69 6.17 -3.86
N THR A 146 12.78 5.57 -4.61
CA THR A 146 11.58 4.96 -4.03
C THR A 146 11.48 3.50 -4.42
N LYS A 147 11.03 2.67 -3.49
CA LYS A 147 10.72 1.25 -3.73
C LYS A 147 9.31 0.95 -3.27
N LEU A 148 8.65 0.03 -3.96
CA LEU A 148 7.43 -0.57 -3.47
C LEU A 148 7.77 -1.61 -2.41
N VAL A 149 6.91 -1.74 -1.41
CA VAL A 149 7.00 -2.75 -0.36
C VAL A 149 5.62 -3.34 -0.12
N HIS A 150 5.55 -4.65 0.06
CA HIS A 150 4.36 -5.35 0.52
C HIS A 150 4.80 -6.49 1.41
N LEU A 151 4.48 -6.42 2.71
CA LEU A 151 4.81 -7.49 3.63
C LEU A 151 3.82 -8.64 3.44
N SER A 152 4.30 -9.81 3.06
CA SER A 152 3.44 -10.99 2.84
C SER A 152 2.89 -11.61 4.13
N LYS A 153 3.41 -11.22 5.29
CA LYS A 153 3.02 -11.77 6.60
C LYS A 153 2.09 -10.82 7.35
N PRO A 154 1.11 -11.33 8.10
CA PRO A 154 0.33 -10.49 9.01
C PRO A 154 1.21 -10.02 10.16
N ILE A 155 1.38 -8.71 10.26
CA ILE A 155 2.20 -8.05 11.29
C ILE A 155 1.39 -7.10 12.17
N LEU A 156 0.14 -6.83 11.82
CA LEU A 156 -0.74 -5.89 12.51
C LEU A 156 -2.06 -6.57 12.88
N ARG A 157 -2.64 -6.14 14.01
CA ARG A 157 -3.97 -6.58 14.45
C ARG A 157 -4.66 -5.43 15.18
N ILE A 158 -5.92 -5.13 14.81
CA ILE A 158 -6.80 -4.25 15.58
C ILE A 158 -7.73 -5.16 16.39
N PRO A 159 -7.45 -5.44 17.67
CA PRO A 159 -8.27 -6.36 18.45
C PRO A 159 -9.58 -5.71 18.89
N SER A 160 -10.68 -6.47 18.85
CA SER A 160 -11.93 -6.06 19.50
C SER A 160 -11.83 -6.12 21.03
N LEU A 161 -12.57 -5.25 21.72
CA LEU A 161 -12.81 -5.39 23.16
C LEU A 161 -13.77 -6.55 23.40
N ALA A 162 -13.45 -7.43 24.35
CA ALA A 162 -14.31 -8.55 24.70
C ALA A 162 -15.72 -8.08 25.12
N ILE A 163 -16.76 -8.77 24.63
CA ILE A 163 -18.17 -8.41 24.87
C ILE A 163 -18.54 -8.35 26.36
N HIS A 164 -17.87 -9.12 27.22
CA HIS A 164 -18.06 -9.07 28.68
C HIS A 164 -17.79 -7.66 29.26
N LEU A 165 -16.90 -6.90 28.61
CA LEU A 165 -16.52 -5.52 28.95
C LEU A 165 -17.22 -4.47 28.06
N ASN A 166 -17.95 -4.91 27.03
CA ASN A 166 -18.77 -4.07 26.15
C ASN A 166 -20.07 -4.81 25.78
N ARG A 167 -21.00 -4.86 26.73
CA ARG A 167 -22.20 -5.73 26.64
C ARG A 167 -23.14 -5.36 25.49
N ASP A 168 -23.11 -4.10 25.05
CA ASP A 168 -23.98 -3.57 24.01
C ASP A 168 -23.35 -3.63 22.60
N ALA A 169 -22.16 -4.24 22.46
CA ALA A 169 -21.42 -4.28 21.19
C ALA A 169 -22.23 -4.87 20.01
N ASN A 170 -23.07 -5.87 20.26
CA ASN A 170 -23.91 -6.48 19.21
C ASN A 170 -25.00 -5.54 18.70
N SER A 171 -25.43 -4.57 19.52
CA SER A 171 -26.51 -3.63 19.17
C SER A 171 -25.97 -2.29 18.67
N ASN A 172 -24.77 -1.89 19.11
CA ASN A 172 -24.17 -0.61 18.75
C ASN A 172 -22.64 -0.64 18.88
N PHE A 173 -21.95 -1.14 17.84
CA PHE A 173 -20.49 -1.06 17.77
C PHE A 173 -20.06 0.16 16.93
N SER A 174 -19.67 1.23 17.62
CA SER A 174 -19.18 2.48 17.01
C SER A 174 -17.77 2.80 17.55
N PRO A 175 -16.71 2.21 16.96
CA PRO A 175 -15.36 2.46 17.42
C PRO A 175 -14.92 3.89 17.13
N ASN A 176 -14.30 4.55 18.11
CA ASN A 176 -13.63 5.83 17.88
C ASN A 176 -12.40 5.60 17.00
N THR A 177 -12.34 6.31 15.87
CA THR A 177 -11.33 6.10 14.83
C THR A 177 -9.92 6.58 15.19
N GLU A 178 -9.74 7.28 16.31
CA GLU A 178 -8.44 7.68 16.83
C GLU A 178 -7.98 6.75 17.95
N SER A 179 -8.85 6.46 18.92
CA SER A 179 -8.45 5.75 20.15
C SER A 179 -8.64 4.24 20.11
N HIS A 180 -9.49 3.69 19.22
CA HIS A 180 -9.84 2.27 19.21
C HIS A 180 -9.29 1.49 18.01
N THR A 181 -8.64 2.16 17.06
CA THR A 181 -8.24 1.58 15.76
C THR A 181 -6.73 1.42 15.60
N ALA A 182 -5.92 1.83 16.59
CA ALA A 182 -4.47 1.70 16.52
C ALA A 182 -4.05 0.21 16.58
N PRO A 183 -3.57 -0.39 15.48
CA PRO A 183 -3.17 -1.79 15.47
C PRO A 183 -1.97 -2.04 16.39
N ILE A 184 -1.96 -3.23 16.99
CA ILE A 184 -0.82 -3.78 17.73
C ILE A 184 0.13 -4.43 16.73
N ILE A 185 1.44 -4.19 16.87
CA ILE A 185 2.50 -4.83 16.08
C ILE A 185 3.33 -5.83 16.91
N ALA A 186 3.56 -5.56 18.18
CA ALA A 186 4.35 -6.42 19.07
C ALA A 186 4.04 -6.12 20.54
N SER A 187 4.46 -7.00 21.45
CA SER A 187 4.59 -6.66 22.87
C SER A 187 5.99 -6.12 23.16
N GLU A 188 6.10 -5.23 24.14
CA GLU A 188 7.38 -4.69 24.61
C GLU A 188 8.32 -5.82 25.08
N ILE A 189 7.77 -6.86 25.72
CA ILE A 189 8.55 -8.02 26.18
C ILE A 189 9.23 -8.72 25.00
N LYS A 190 8.48 -9.04 23.94
CA LYS A 190 9.06 -9.70 22.75
C LYS A 190 10.06 -8.79 22.05
N ALA A 191 9.76 -7.51 21.92
CA ALA A 191 10.63 -6.55 21.26
C ALA A 191 11.97 -6.39 22.01
N ASN A 192 11.93 -6.37 23.35
CA ASN A 192 13.13 -6.32 24.20
C ASN A 192 13.96 -7.61 24.11
N VAL A 193 13.32 -8.79 24.18
CA VAL A 193 14.01 -10.08 24.06
C VAL A 193 14.66 -10.26 22.68
N GLY A 194 13.99 -9.78 21.63
CA GLY A 194 14.51 -9.79 20.26
C GLY A 194 15.60 -8.76 19.97
N LYS A 195 15.97 -7.89 20.93
CA LYS A 195 16.82 -6.70 20.73
C LYS A 195 16.34 -5.80 19.59
N LEU A 196 15.03 -5.81 19.30
CA LEU A 196 14.38 -4.99 18.29
C LEU A 196 14.07 -3.58 18.79
N ILE A 197 14.47 -3.25 20.02
CA ILE A 197 14.44 -1.90 20.58
C ILE A 197 15.88 -1.43 20.68
N SER A 198 16.28 -0.47 19.84
CA SER A 198 17.56 0.20 19.99
C SER A 198 17.54 1.03 21.28
N LYS A 199 18.61 0.94 22.08
CA LYS A 199 18.81 1.70 23.33
C LYS A 199 19.10 3.19 23.09
N ASP A 200 18.48 3.81 22.10
CA ASP A 200 18.54 5.27 21.93
C ASP A 200 17.42 5.91 22.76
N GLU A 201 17.55 5.80 24.09
CA GLU A 201 16.58 6.27 25.10
C GLU A 201 16.37 7.82 25.10
N GLY A 202 16.94 8.55 24.14
CA GLY A 202 16.87 10.01 24.05
C GLY A 202 16.22 10.59 22.78
N LYS A 203 16.03 9.80 21.70
CA LYS A 203 15.37 10.27 20.47
C LYS A 203 13.98 9.65 20.36
N LYS A 204 12.94 10.49 20.36
CA LYS A 204 11.59 10.04 19.98
C LYS A 204 11.59 9.66 18.50
N ASN A 205 11.81 8.38 18.22
CA ASN A 205 11.70 7.86 16.85
C ASN A 205 10.26 8.04 16.35
N ARG A 206 10.11 8.53 15.11
CA ARG A 206 8.80 8.73 14.46
C ARG A 206 7.99 7.43 14.39
N HIS A 207 8.69 6.30 14.30
CA HIS A 207 8.12 4.95 14.19
C HIS A 207 8.85 3.99 15.13
N HIS A 208 8.16 2.93 15.57
CA HIS A 208 8.81 1.86 16.34
C HIS A 208 9.88 1.16 15.50
N PRO A 209 11.07 0.84 16.05
CA PRO A 209 12.12 0.17 15.28
C PRO A 209 11.70 -1.20 14.73
N VAL A 210 10.78 -1.92 15.38
CA VAL A 210 10.23 -3.17 14.84
C VAL A 210 9.57 -2.99 13.47
N LEU A 211 8.87 -1.87 13.23
CA LEU A 211 8.27 -1.59 11.92
C LEU A 211 9.37 -1.31 10.88
N LEU A 212 10.34 -0.46 11.23
CA LEU A 212 11.44 -0.10 10.33
C LEU A 212 12.29 -1.30 9.95
N ASN A 213 12.60 -2.18 10.92
CA ASN A 213 13.39 -3.38 10.69
C ASN A 213 12.69 -4.35 9.74
N VAL A 214 11.40 -4.60 9.92
CA VAL A 214 10.66 -5.52 9.03
C VAL A 214 10.56 -4.94 7.60
N LEU A 215 10.38 -3.63 7.45
CA LEU A 215 10.43 -2.97 6.14
C LEU A 215 11.82 -3.07 5.51
N ALA A 216 12.87 -2.87 6.29
CA ALA A 216 14.26 -2.92 5.84
C ALA A 216 14.67 -4.34 5.42
N GLU A 217 14.23 -5.36 6.17
CA GLU A 217 14.40 -6.78 5.83
C GLU A 217 13.76 -7.11 4.46
N GLU A 218 12.50 -6.67 4.24
CA GLU A 218 11.80 -6.87 2.97
C GLU A 218 12.47 -6.13 1.80
N LEU A 219 13.00 -4.94 2.05
CA LEU A 219 13.66 -4.09 1.03
C LEU A 219 15.14 -4.42 0.81
N HIS A 220 15.69 -5.34 1.62
CA HIS A 220 17.10 -5.71 1.67
C HIS A 220 18.03 -4.49 1.83
N CYS A 221 17.73 -3.63 2.80
CA CYS A 221 18.54 -2.46 3.13
C CYS A 221 18.70 -2.29 4.66
N ASP A 222 19.51 -1.31 5.08
CA ASP A 222 19.58 -0.91 6.49
C ASP A 222 18.34 -0.08 6.86
N ALA A 223 17.87 -0.19 8.11
CA ALA A 223 16.74 0.61 8.60
C ALA A 223 17.03 2.12 8.54
N ASP A 224 18.29 2.51 8.73
CA ASP A 224 18.74 3.91 8.65
C ASP A 224 18.67 4.50 7.22
N CYS A 225 18.54 3.65 6.19
CA CYS A 225 18.33 4.10 4.82
C CYS A 225 16.89 4.58 4.57
N ILE A 226 15.94 4.25 5.46
CA ILE A 226 14.53 4.62 5.33
C ILE A 226 14.35 6.07 5.77
N VAL A 227 14.06 6.95 4.81
CA VAL A 227 13.86 8.39 5.07
C VAL A 227 12.41 8.67 5.45
N ASP A 228 11.47 8.13 4.67
CA ASP A 228 10.03 8.25 4.89
C ASP A 228 9.30 7.15 4.13
N PHE A 229 7.99 7.02 4.33
CA PHE A 229 7.15 6.07 3.61
C PHE A 229 5.69 6.53 3.52
N ASP A 230 4.98 5.95 2.56
CA ASP A 230 3.52 6.03 2.46
C ASP A 230 2.97 4.60 2.43
N LEU A 231 2.48 4.15 3.58
CA LEU A 231 2.05 2.77 3.81
C LEU A 231 0.55 2.69 4.07
N TYR A 232 -0.09 1.76 3.35
CA TYR A 232 -1.49 1.41 3.43
C TYR A 232 -1.58 0.11 4.22
N VAL A 233 -2.49 0.05 5.19
CA VAL A 233 -2.83 -1.20 5.89
C VAL A 233 -3.76 -1.99 4.98
N ALA A 234 -3.49 -3.28 4.83
CA ALA A 234 -4.27 -4.20 3.99
C ALA A 234 -4.59 -5.49 4.77
N ASP A 235 -5.68 -6.17 4.39
CA ASP A 235 -5.94 -7.54 4.85
C ASP A 235 -4.90 -8.47 4.19
N SER A 236 -4.31 -9.36 4.98
CA SER A 236 -3.35 -10.35 4.48
C SER A 236 -4.03 -11.58 3.88
N HIS A 237 -5.34 -11.73 4.08
CA HIS A 237 -6.11 -12.82 3.48
C HIS A 237 -6.30 -12.58 1.98
N LEU A 238 -5.90 -13.56 1.16
CA LEU A 238 -6.04 -13.49 -0.28
C LEU A 238 -7.51 -13.55 -0.71
N SER A 239 -7.84 -12.76 -1.73
CA SER A 239 -9.13 -12.81 -2.42
C SER A 239 -9.36 -14.20 -3.02
N CYS A 240 -10.59 -14.69 -2.94
CA CYS A 240 -10.99 -15.99 -3.46
C CYS A 240 -12.44 -15.94 -3.99
N ILE A 241 -12.77 -16.88 -4.88
CA ILE A 241 -14.16 -17.15 -5.28
C ILE A 241 -14.83 -17.94 -4.15
N VAL A 242 -15.99 -17.49 -3.68
CA VAL A 242 -16.76 -18.16 -2.63
C VAL A 242 -18.15 -18.54 -3.15
N GLY A 243 -18.66 -19.69 -2.71
CA GLY A 243 -19.96 -20.23 -3.13
C GLY A 243 -19.90 -21.75 -3.25
N ALA A 244 -21.04 -22.42 -3.09
CA ALA A 244 -21.13 -23.87 -3.21
C ALA A 244 -21.51 -24.29 -4.64
N LEU A 245 -20.59 -24.14 -5.61
CA LEU A 245 -20.70 -24.67 -6.98
C LEU A 245 -19.31 -24.85 -7.59
#